data_AF-A0A2E9I4F3-F1
#
_entry.id   AF-A0A2E9I4F3-F1
#
_cell.length_a   1.000
_cell.length_b   1.000
_cell.length_c   1.000
_cell.angle_alpha   90.00
_cell.angle_beta   90.00
_cell.angle_gamma   90.00
#
_symmetry.space_group_name_H-M   'P 1'
#
loop_
_entity.id
_entity.type
_entity.pdbx_description
1 polymer ?
#
loop_
_entity_poly.entity_id
_entity_poly.type
_entity_poly.pdbx_seq_one_letter_code
_entity_poly.pdbx_strand_id
1 'polypeptide(L)'
;MSRAFRGLLRAAHHAVTSENDLEFAGGARFDPSLALFQSEADEAWSALDAALETVLTTPNRRAADRALKQIAQVYQLCLSLTDYGDMLALYERYIRHSGLFRVRGATASDRAVDALIDEADTLLNALFGLERFGAVAYHRDDDPDPTPTEALTARAA
;
A
#
# COMPACT_ATOMS: atom_id res chain seq x y z
N MET A 1 -20.94 -4.49 2.28
CA MET A 1 -19.50 -4.80 2.37
C MET A 1 -18.81 -4.83 1.01
N SER A 2 -19.02 -5.83 0.13
CA SER A 2 -18.24 -5.95 -1.12
C SER A 2 -18.23 -4.72 -2.03
N ARG A 3 -19.33 -3.95 -2.09
CA ARG A 3 -19.35 -2.66 -2.82
C ARG A 3 -18.46 -1.60 -2.16
N ALA A 4 -18.52 -1.47 -0.84
CA ALA A 4 -17.65 -0.56 -0.08
C ALA A 4 -16.18 -0.97 -0.24
N PHE A 5 -15.89 -2.27 -0.17
CA PHE A 5 -14.55 -2.81 -0.36
C PHE A 5 -14.02 -2.55 -1.78
N ARG A 6 -14.84 -2.66 -2.83
CA ARG A 6 -14.44 -2.21 -4.18
C ARG A 6 -14.16 -0.70 -4.25
N GLY A 7 -14.88 0.11 -3.47
CA GLY A 7 -14.59 1.53 -3.33
C GLY A 7 -13.20 1.75 -2.73
N LEU A 8 -12.87 1.00 -1.68
CA LEU A 8 -11.53 0.98 -1.08
C LEU A 8 -10.44 0.61 -2.09
N LEU A 9 -10.61 -0.46 -2.86
CA LEU A 9 -9.61 -0.88 -3.85
C LEU A 9 -9.39 0.17 -4.94
N ARG A 10 -10.46 0.82 -5.41
CA ARG A 10 -10.34 1.93 -6.37
C ARG A 10 -9.59 3.12 -5.79
N ALA A 11 -9.88 3.49 -4.54
CA ALA A 11 -9.20 4.59 -3.87
C ALA A 11 -7.71 4.26 -3.63
N ALA A 12 -7.40 3.02 -3.23
CA ALA A 12 -6.01 2.57 -3.07
C ALA A 12 -5.25 2.58 -4.39
N HIS A 13 -5.86 2.10 -5.48
CA HIS A 13 -5.26 2.17 -6.81
C HIS A 13 -5.00 3.62 -7.26
N HIS A 14 -5.95 4.53 -7.01
CA HIS A 14 -5.78 5.93 -7.33
C HIS A 14 -4.64 6.55 -6.52
N ALA A 15 -4.58 6.31 -5.21
CA ALA A 15 -3.50 6.79 -4.35
C ALA A 15 -2.12 6.30 -4.80
N VAL A 16 -1.99 5.01 -5.13
CA VAL A 16 -0.75 4.44 -5.71
C VAL A 16 -0.39 5.15 -7.02
N THR A 17 -1.34 5.37 -7.92
CA THR A 17 -1.06 5.98 -9.22
C THR A 17 -0.63 7.44 -9.06
N SER A 18 -1.37 8.23 -8.27
CA SER A 18 -1.05 9.64 -8.03
C SER A 18 0.29 9.82 -7.33
N GLU A 19 0.65 8.93 -6.39
CA GLU A 19 1.95 8.98 -5.72
C GLU A 19 3.09 8.66 -6.70
N ASN A 20 2.95 7.62 -7.55
CA ASN A 20 3.95 7.30 -8.56
C ASN A 20 4.14 8.46 -9.56
N ASP A 21 3.05 9.12 -9.98
CA ASP A 21 3.11 10.29 -10.86
C ASP A 21 3.85 11.44 -10.18
N LEU A 22 3.61 11.65 -8.88
CA LEU A 22 4.31 12.65 -8.07
C LEU A 22 5.81 12.32 -7.90
N GLU A 23 6.16 11.07 -7.59
CA GLU A 23 7.55 10.59 -7.48
C GLU A 23 8.31 10.79 -8.79
N PHE A 24 7.69 10.44 -9.92
CA PHE A 24 8.26 10.65 -11.26
C PHE A 24 8.44 12.15 -11.58
N ALA A 25 7.45 12.98 -11.27
CA ALA A 25 7.51 14.43 -11.46
C ALA A 25 8.52 15.12 -10.52
N GLY A 26 8.75 14.58 -9.32
CA GLY A 26 9.69 15.11 -8.32
C GLY A 26 11.15 15.18 -8.79
N GLY A 27 11.52 14.39 -9.80
CA GLY A 27 12.79 14.51 -10.51
C GLY A 27 12.97 15.83 -11.27
N ALA A 28 11.87 16.51 -11.62
CA ALA A 28 11.82 17.80 -12.31
C ALA A 28 11.43 18.91 -11.31
N ARG A 29 12.33 19.20 -10.35
CA ARG A 29 12.18 20.12 -9.20
C ARG A 29 11.66 21.55 -9.47
N PHE A 30 11.46 21.93 -10.73
CA PHE A 30 10.97 23.24 -11.17
C PHE A 30 9.75 23.15 -12.12
N ASP A 31 9.09 21.99 -12.22
CA ASP A 31 7.89 21.84 -13.03
C ASP A 31 6.67 22.48 -12.33
N PRO A 32 6.00 23.48 -12.93
CA PRO A 32 4.77 24.05 -12.38
C PRO A 32 3.62 23.03 -12.23
N SER A 33 3.66 21.86 -12.89
CA SER A 33 2.69 20.79 -12.68
C SER A 33 2.89 20.05 -11.36
N LEU A 34 4.02 20.22 -10.68
CA LEU A 34 4.30 19.53 -9.41
C LEU A 34 3.25 19.84 -8.35
N ALA A 35 2.78 21.09 -8.28
CA ALA A 35 1.73 21.49 -7.35
C ALA A 35 0.38 20.80 -7.65
N LEU A 36 0.09 20.51 -8.92
CA LEU A 36 -1.10 19.78 -9.33
C LEU A 36 -0.98 18.30 -8.92
N PHE A 37 0.14 17.65 -9.20
CA PHE A 37 0.40 16.27 -8.79
C PHE A 37 0.37 16.09 -7.27
N GLN A 38 0.90 17.06 -6.51
CA GLN A 38 0.79 17.07 -5.05
C GLN A 38 -0.66 17.12 -4.58
N SER A 39 -1.46 18.04 -5.15
CA SER A 39 -2.88 18.14 -4.82
C SER A 39 -3.65 16.87 -5.16
N GLU A 40 -3.38 16.24 -6.31
CA GLU A 40 -4.02 15.00 -6.74
C GLU A 40 -3.63 13.81 -5.83
N ALA A 41 -2.37 13.73 -5.39
CA ALA A 41 -1.93 12.72 -4.43
C ALA A 41 -2.64 12.90 -3.08
N ASP A 42 -2.67 14.13 -2.54
CA ASP A 42 -3.35 14.44 -1.28
C ASP A 42 -4.85 14.09 -1.31
N GLU A 43 -5.54 14.44 -2.41
CA GLU A 43 -6.94 14.08 -2.62
C GLU A 43 -7.15 12.57 -2.68
N ALA A 44 -6.25 11.84 -3.36
CA ALA A 44 -6.32 10.39 -3.46
C ALA A 44 -6.11 9.70 -2.11
N TRP A 45 -5.17 10.19 -1.29
CA TRP A 45 -4.97 9.71 0.08
C TRP A 45 -6.18 9.97 0.97
N SER A 46 -6.76 11.17 0.88
CA SER A 46 -7.99 11.50 1.63
C SER A 46 -9.17 10.60 1.22
N ALA A 47 -9.30 10.31 -0.08
CA ALA A 47 -10.31 9.39 -0.59
C ALA A 47 -10.09 7.94 -0.11
N LEU A 48 -8.83 7.51 0.00
CA LEU A 48 -8.47 6.20 0.55
C LEU A 48 -8.88 6.08 2.02
N ASP A 49 -8.55 7.07 2.85
CA ASP A 49 -8.96 7.10 4.26
C ASP A 49 -10.48 7.08 4.42
N ALA A 50 -11.20 7.89 3.64
CA ALA A 50 -12.67 7.90 3.66
C ALA A 50 -13.27 6.54 3.23
N ALA A 51 -12.66 5.89 2.24
CA ALA A 51 -13.09 4.56 1.79
C ALA A 51 -12.81 3.47 2.85
N LEU A 52 -11.68 3.56 3.56
CA LEU A 52 -11.38 2.69 4.70
C LEU A 52 -12.44 2.83 5.79
N GLU A 53 -12.74 4.07 6.21
CA GLU A 53 -13.76 4.32 7.23
C GLU A 53 -15.13 3.79 6.81
N THR A 54 -15.49 3.94 5.53
CA THR A 54 -16.72 3.38 4.98
C THR A 54 -16.78 1.85 5.11
N VAL A 55 -15.69 1.15 4.83
CA VAL A 55 -15.61 -0.31 4.99
C VAL A 55 -15.69 -0.71 6.46
N LEU A 56 -14.96 -0.01 7.34
CA LEU A 56 -14.87 -0.29 8.77
C LEU A 56 -16.18 0.01 9.52
N THR A 57 -16.96 0.98 9.08
CA THR A 57 -18.30 1.27 9.64
C THR A 57 -19.38 0.37 9.04
N THR A 58 -19.19 -0.17 7.83
CA THR A 58 -20.17 -1.04 7.19
C THR A 58 -20.42 -2.32 8.02
N PRO A 59 -21.68 -2.65 8.38
CA PRO A 59 -21.99 -3.87 9.13
C PRO A 59 -21.70 -5.15 8.34
N ASN A 60 -21.26 -6.19 9.05
CA ASN A 60 -21.10 -7.52 8.48
C ASN A 60 -22.47 -8.19 8.31
N ARG A 61 -22.79 -8.65 7.10
CA ARG A 61 -24.03 -9.39 6.81
C ARG A 61 -23.78 -10.85 6.48
N ARG A 62 -22.56 -11.19 6.05
CA ARG A 62 -22.11 -12.53 5.68
C ARG A 62 -20.79 -12.85 6.38
N ALA A 63 -20.46 -14.13 6.53
CA ALA A 63 -19.18 -14.55 7.10
C ALA A 63 -17.97 -13.98 6.33
N ALA A 64 -18.05 -13.99 5.00
CA ALA A 64 -17.03 -13.43 4.11
C ALA A 64 -16.78 -11.92 4.31
N ASP A 65 -17.77 -11.17 4.82
CA ASP A 65 -17.60 -9.74 5.07
C ASP A 65 -16.57 -9.49 6.19
N ARG A 66 -16.39 -10.44 7.12
CA ARG A 66 -15.40 -10.35 8.20
C ARG A 66 -13.97 -10.34 7.67
N ALA A 67 -13.68 -11.20 6.69
CA ALA A 67 -12.36 -11.27 6.06
C ALA A 67 -12.00 -9.93 5.37
N LEU A 68 -12.93 -9.39 4.57
CA LEU A 68 -12.76 -8.09 3.93
C LEU A 68 -12.53 -6.97 4.95
N LYS A 69 -13.25 -7.00 6.07
CA LYS A 69 -13.09 -6.00 7.13
C LYS A 69 -11.74 -6.10 7.84
N GLN A 70 -11.24 -7.32 8.06
CA GLN A 70 -9.90 -7.54 8.62
C GLN A 70 -8.81 -7.05 7.68
N ILE A 71 -8.94 -7.26 6.37
CA ILE A 71 -7.99 -6.71 5.39
C ILE A 71 -8.02 -5.18 5.42
N ALA A 72 -9.19 -4.56 5.49
CA ALA A 72 -9.29 -3.11 5.64
C ALA A 72 -8.64 -2.60 6.95
N GLN A 73 -8.71 -3.36 8.04
CA GLN A 73 -7.98 -3.04 9.28
C GLN A 73 -6.47 -3.13 9.08
N VAL A 74 -5.97 -4.09 8.30
CA VAL A 74 -4.55 -4.17 7.95
C VAL A 74 -4.12 -2.93 7.17
N TYR A 75 -4.90 -2.52 6.15
CA TYR A 75 -4.65 -1.26 5.43
C TYR A 75 -4.56 -0.08 6.39
N GLN A 76 -5.56 0.09 7.27
CA GLN A 76 -5.58 1.18 8.24
C GLN A 76 -4.35 1.16 9.15
N LEU A 77 -3.95 -0.02 9.66
CA LEU A 77 -2.77 -0.14 10.49
C LEU A 77 -1.50 0.23 9.74
N CYS A 78 -1.32 -0.29 8.52
CA CYS A 78 -0.15 0.02 7.69
C CYS A 78 -0.04 1.53 7.44
N LEU A 79 -1.16 2.18 7.08
CA LEU A 79 -1.18 3.62 6.82
C LEU A 79 -1.01 4.49 8.09
N SER A 80 -1.27 3.93 9.28
CA SER A 80 -1.10 4.65 10.55
C SER A 80 0.32 4.58 11.12
N LEU A 81 1.16 3.66 10.63
CA LEU A 81 2.52 3.50 11.11
C LEU A 81 3.44 4.52 10.45
N THR A 82 4.32 5.12 11.24
CA THR A 82 5.29 6.11 10.78
C THR A 82 6.67 5.50 10.53
N ASP A 83 6.96 4.36 11.15
CA ASP A 83 8.21 3.63 10.97
C ASP A 83 8.05 2.56 9.88
N TYR A 84 8.93 2.59 8.88
CA TYR A 84 8.88 1.65 7.76
C TYR A 84 9.17 0.21 8.18
N GLY A 85 10.08 0.01 9.14
CA GLY A 85 10.43 -1.33 9.62
C GLY A 85 9.26 -2.01 10.32
N ASP A 86 8.54 -1.29 11.18
CA ASP A 86 7.30 -1.77 11.80
C ASP A 86 6.22 -2.05 10.76
N MET A 87 6.10 -1.17 9.75
CA MET A 87 5.14 -1.34 8.66
C MET A 87 5.46 -2.58 7.82
N LEU A 88 6.73 -2.79 7.46
CA LEU A 88 7.22 -3.94 6.72
C LEU A 88 7.03 -5.23 7.51
N ALA A 89 7.37 -5.25 8.80
CA ALA A 89 7.15 -6.41 9.66
C ALA A 89 5.66 -6.80 9.75
N LEU A 90 4.76 -5.81 9.84
CA LEU A 90 3.32 -6.05 9.78
C LEU A 90 2.89 -6.61 8.42
N TYR A 91 3.40 -6.05 7.32
CA TYR A 91 3.11 -6.49 5.96
C TYR A 91 3.58 -7.92 5.69
N GLU A 92 4.82 -8.25 6.04
CA GLU A 92 5.38 -9.59 5.89
C GLU A 92 4.57 -10.62 6.68
N ARG A 93 4.14 -10.26 7.90
CA ARG A 93 3.25 -11.10 8.71
C ARG A 93 1.89 -11.28 8.05
N TYR A 94 1.34 -10.22 7.47
CA TYR A 94 0.09 -10.29 6.72
C TYR A 94 0.21 -11.21 5.50
N ILE A 95 1.18 -10.98 4.59
CA ILE A 95 1.35 -11.81 3.39
C ILE A 95 1.51 -13.28 3.75
N ARG A 96 2.37 -13.57 4.74
CA ARG A 96 2.62 -14.95 5.22
C ARG A 96 1.35 -15.67 5.64
N HIS A 97 0.34 -14.92 6.10
CA HIS A 97 -0.91 -15.45 6.63
C HIS A 97 -2.15 -15.02 5.82
N SER A 98 -1.97 -14.41 4.64
CA SER A 98 -3.04 -13.90 3.78
C SER A 98 -4.05 -14.99 3.38
N GLY A 99 -3.57 -16.22 3.22
CA GLY A 99 -4.39 -17.41 2.97
C GLY A 99 -5.45 -17.70 4.03
N LEU A 100 -5.33 -17.15 5.25
CA LEU A 100 -6.32 -17.30 6.32
C LEU A 100 -7.62 -16.53 6.04
N PHE A 101 -7.58 -15.52 5.17
CA PHE A 101 -8.76 -14.69 4.83
C PHE A 101 -9.59 -15.28 3.68
N ARG A 102 -9.08 -16.32 2.99
CA ARG A 102 -9.71 -16.92 1.81
C ARG A 102 -10.99 -17.67 2.16
N VAL A 103 -11.98 -17.57 1.29
CA VAL A 103 -13.29 -18.24 1.47
C VAL A 103 -13.22 -19.64 0.87
N ARG A 104 -13.43 -20.68 1.68
CA ARG A 104 -13.36 -22.09 1.21
C ARG A 104 -14.58 -22.57 0.41
N GLY A 105 -15.22 -21.67 -0.34
CA GLY A 105 -16.47 -21.95 -1.05
C GLY A 105 -16.28 -22.03 -2.56
N ALA A 106 -17.10 -22.85 -3.23
CA ALA A 106 -17.06 -23.04 -4.68
C ALA A 106 -18.09 -22.16 -5.44
N THR A 107 -18.88 -21.35 -4.73
CA THR A 107 -19.92 -20.54 -5.38
C THR A 107 -19.30 -19.38 -6.15
N ALA A 108 -20.06 -18.81 -7.09
CA ALA A 108 -19.62 -17.61 -7.80
C ALA A 108 -19.37 -16.42 -6.85
N SER A 109 -20.13 -16.33 -5.75
CA SER A 109 -19.93 -15.28 -4.76
C SER A 109 -18.63 -15.45 -3.98
N ASP A 110 -18.22 -16.69 -3.68
CA ASP A 110 -17.00 -16.97 -2.93
C ASP A 110 -15.77 -16.62 -3.78
N ARG A 111 -15.75 -17.07 -5.04
CA ARG A 111 -14.71 -16.71 -6.01
C ARG A 111 -14.60 -15.20 -6.23
N ALA A 112 -15.74 -14.50 -6.25
CA ALA A 112 -15.76 -13.04 -6.36
C ALA A 112 -15.22 -12.33 -5.12
N VAL A 113 -15.30 -12.95 -3.93
CA VAL A 113 -14.66 -12.41 -2.72
C VAL A 113 -13.16 -12.69 -2.75
N ASP A 114 -12.74 -13.90 -3.12
CA ASP A 114 -11.32 -14.22 -3.21
C ASP A 114 -10.59 -13.34 -4.24
N ALA A 115 -11.24 -13.02 -5.37
CA ALA A 115 -10.69 -12.07 -6.34
C ALA A 115 -10.50 -10.65 -5.77
N LEU A 116 -11.39 -10.21 -4.87
CA LEU A 116 -11.20 -8.93 -4.16
C LEU A 116 -10.04 -9.00 -3.17
N ILE A 117 -9.80 -10.17 -2.57
CA ILE A 117 -8.65 -10.39 -1.67
C ILE A 117 -7.34 -10.36 -2.49
N ASP A 118 -7.29 -11.02 -3.64
CA ASP A 118 -6.14 -10.99 -4.55
C ASP A 118 -5.79 -9.55 -4.98
N GLU A 119 -6.81 -8.77 -5.34
CA GLU A 119 -6.63 -7.36 -5.72
C GLU A 119 -6.16 -6.53 -4.52
N ALA A 120 -6.66 -6.80 -3.31
CA ALA A 120 -6.21 -6.13 -2.09
C ALA A 120 -4.76 -6.48 -1.76
N ASP A 121 -4.35 -7.74 -1.90
CA ASP A 121 -2.96 -8.20 -1.68
C ASP A 121 -2.01 -7.47 -2.63
N THR A 122 -2.41 -7.36 -3.91
CA THR A 122 -1.64 -6.68 -4.96
C THR A 122 -1.49 -5.18 -4.69
N LEU A 123 -2.59 -4.51 -4.34
CA LEU A 123 -2.57 -3.07 -4.06
C LEU A 123 -1.84 -2.75 -2.77
N LEU A 124 -1.91 -3.62 -1.76
CA LEU A 124 -1.14 -3.44 -0.54
C LEU A 124 0.35 -3.53 -0.84
N ASN A 125 0.78 -4.52 -1.63
CA ASN A 125 2.17 -4.60 -2.10
C ASN A 125 2.62 -3.33 -2.84
N ALA A 126 1.77 -2.80 -3.72
CA ALA A 126 2.07 -1.59 -4.47
C ALA A 126 2.20 -0.36 -3.56
N LEU A 127 1.32 -0.22 -2.55
CA LEU A 127 1.42 0.84 -1.54
C LEU A 127 2.76 0.75 -0.80
N PHE A 128 3.19 -0.44 -0.38
CA PHE A 128 4.46 -0.65 0.32
C PHE A 128 5.71 -0.33 -0.51
N GLY A 129 5.59 -0.35 -1.84
CA GLY A 129 6.67 -0.02 -2.77
C GLY A 129 6.89 1.47 -2.98
N LEU A 130 6.00 2.34 -2.49
CA LEU A 130 6.09 3.78 -2.71
C LEU A 130 7.22 4.42 -1.87
N GLU A 131 7.88 5.43 -2.43
CA GLU A 131 8.95 6.18 -1.77
C GLU A 131 8.46 6.87 -0.49
N ARG A 132 7.20 7.33 -0.46
CA ARG A 132 6.60 7.98 0.72
C ARG A 132 6.66 7.14 1.99
N PHE A 133 6.71 5.81 1.86
CA PHE A 133 6.81 4.93 3.02
C PHE A 133 8.25 4.59 3.37
N GLY A 134 9.23 4.99 2.55
CA GLY A 134 10.65 4.77 2.82
C GLY A 134 11.26 3.59 2.08
N ALA A 135 10.56 3.00 1.09
CA ALA A 135 11.05 1.84 0.33
C ALA A 135 12.44 2.07 -0.29
N VAL A 136 12.73 3.28 -0.79
CA VAL A 136 14.03 3.63 -1.38
C VAL A 136 15.12 3.86 -0.33
N ALA A 137 14.77 4.30 0.88
CA ALA A 137 15.73 4.53 1.97
C ALA A 137 16.12 3.21 2.66
N TYR A 138 15.17 2.30 2.86
CA TYR A 138 15.43 0.99 3.45
C TYR A 138 16.42 0.15 2.62
N HIS A 139 16.32 0.21 1.29
CA HIS A 139 17.30 -0.43 0.40
C HIS A 139 18.71 0.20 0.44
N ARG A 140 18.85 1.44 0.91
CA ARG A 140 20.18 2.10 1.06
C ARG A 140 20.87 1.77 2.37
N ASP A 141 20.12 1.62 3.46
CA ASP A 141 20.69 1.34 4.79
C ASP A 141 21.12 -0.13 4.94
N ASP A 142 20.60 -1.04 4.11
CA ASP A 142 21.05 -2.44 4.01
C ASP A 142 22.28 -2.63 3.09
N ASP A 143 22.70 -1.58 2.37
CA ASP A 143 23.97 -1.60 1.64
C ASP A 143 25.07 -1.24 2.65
N PRO A 144 25.98 -2.16 3.01
CA PRO A 144 27.04 -1.86 3.95
C PRO A 144 27.85 -0.68 3.41
N ASP A 145 28.03 0.36 4.24
CA ASP A 145 28.92 1.48 3.93
C ASP A 145 30.21 0.93 3.30
N PRO A 146 30.63 1.44 2.12
CA PRO A 146 31.82 0.94 1.46
C PRO A 146 32.96 1.02 2.46
N THR A 147 33.66 -0.09 2.63
CA THR A 147 34.77 -0.15 3.56
C THR A 147 35.77 0.97 3.19
N PRO A 148 36.53 1.53 4.16
CA PRO A 148 37.45 2.64 3.87
C PRO A 148 38.39 2.38 2.68
N THR A 149 38.69 1.11 2.42
CA THR A 149 39.47 0.61 1.28
C THR A 149 38.75 0.79 -0.06
N GLU A 150 37.45 0.51 -0.13
CA GLU A 150 36.62 0.65 -1.34
C GLU A 150 36.40 2.12 -1.71
N ALA A 151 36.20 2.98 -0.69
CA ALA A 151 36.10 4.42 -0.86
C ALA A 151 37.41 5.07 -1.38
N LEU A 152 38.56 4.50 -1.00
CA LEU A 152 39.87 4.94 -1.49
C LEU A 152 40.11 4.53 -2.95
N THR A 153 39.70 3.33 -3.35
CA THR A 153 39.78 2.90 -4.76
C THR A 153 38.86 3.67 -5.68
N ALA A 154 37.66 4.05 -5.23
CA ALA A 154 36.72 4.84 -6.02
C ALA A 154 37.17 6.30 -6.25
N ARG A 155 38.02 6.87 -5.37
CA ARG A 155 38.63 8.21 -5.56
C ARG A 155 39.91 8.21 -6.38
N ALA A 156 40.48 7.04 -6.68
CA ALA A 156 41.73 6.89 -7.41
C ALA A 156 41.54 6.49 -8.89
N ALA A 157 40.29 6.25 -9.32
CA ALA A 157 39.89 6.03 -10.71
C ALA A 157 39.38 7.34 -11.35
#